data_AF-R2SJS3-F1
#
_entry.id   AF-R2SJS3-F1
#
_cell.length_a   1.000
_cell.length_b   1.000
_cell.length_c   1.000
_cell.angle_alpha   90.00
_cell.angle_beta   90.00
_cell.angle_gamma   90.00
#
_symmetry.space_group_name_H-M   'P 1'
#
loop_
_entity.id
_entity.type
_entity.pdbx_description
1 polymer ?
#
loop_
_entity_poly.entity_id
_entity_poly.type
_entity_poly.pdbx_seq_one_letter_code
_entity_poly.pdbx_strand_id
1 'polypeptide(L)'
;MKDLNENYLIDSQLLTNKNKGYILTGAVEDLKVSEHFAFEERIFFIVKFLLDVEDWITYEEIVAAIQTPLVLHGGSSSGDENLKRCGLEGISKMNIFSDLINAAQEGISKEKLVNYLELKKVVSHSMKSCLRHYYKVFST
;
A
#
# COMPACT_ATOMS: atom_id res chain seq x y z
N MET A 1 -2.45 6.36 6.87
CA MET A 1 -2.79 7.76 7.22
C MET A 1 -4.04 7.83 8.06
N LYS A 2 -5.25 7.72 7.49
CA LYS A 2 -6.51 7.72 8.27
C LYS A 2 -6.50 6.64 9.36
N ASP A 3 -6.13 5.42 8.97
CA ASP A 3 -5.95 4.29 9.89
C ASP A 3 -4.94 4.57 11.01
N LEU A 4 -3.85 5.28 10.72
CA LEU A 4 -2.82 5.65 11.70
C LEU A 4 -3.40 6.59 12.77
N ASN A 5 -4.04 7.67 12.31
CA ASN A 5 -4.62 8.69 13.17
C ASN A 5 -5.80 8.15 13.98
N GLU A 6 -6.60 7.24 13.42
CA GLU A 6 -7.79 6.71 14.11
C GLU A 6 -7.43 5.59 15.08
N ASN A 7 -6.51 4.69 14.69
CA ASN A 7 -6.30 3.42 15.38
C ASN A 7 -5.00 3.33 16.16
N TYR A 8 -4.03 4.25 15.97
CA TYR A 8 -2.71 4.16 16.62
C TYR A 8 -2.31 5.41 17.40
N LEU A 9 -2.60 6.60 16.89
CA LEU A 9 -2.27 7.86 17.56
C LEU A 9 -3.38 8.26 18.56
N ILE A 10 -2.96 8.85 19.70
CA ILE A 10 -3.87 9.28 20.78
C ILE A 10 -3.95 10.82 20.81
N ASP A 11 -2.84 11.48 21.16
CA ASP A 11 -2.76 12.95 21.28
C ASP A 11 -1.90 13.61 20.19
N SER A 12 -1.67 12.86 19.12
CA SER A 12 -0.95 13.30 17.94
C SER A 12 -1.73 12.99 16.67
N GLN A 13 -1.39 13.73 15.62
CA GLN A 13 -1.99 13.58 14.31
C GLN A 13 -0.92 13.71 13.24
N LEU A 14 -0.89 12.73 12.34
CA LEU A 14 -0.08 12.77 11.14
C LEU A 14 -0.87 13.47 10.03
N LEU A 15 -0.37 14.63 9.60
CA LEU A 15 -0.95 15.46 8.54
C LEU A 15 -0.22 15.22 7.21
N THR A 16 -0.95 15.43 6.11
CA THR A 16 -0.42 15.28 4.75
C THR A 16 -0.70 16.52 3.92
N ASN A 17 0.28 16.91 3.11
CA ASN A 17 0.15 17.96 2.12
C ASN A 17 0.76 17.48 0.80
N LYS A 18 0.02 17.64 -0.30
CA LYS A 18 0.44 17.15 -1.63
C LYS A 18 1.81 17.70 -2.08
N ASN A 19 2.17 18.91 -1.66
CA ASN A 19 3.39 19.58 -2.09
C ASN A 19 4.48 19.57 -1.03
N LYS A 20 4.14 19.35 0.24
CA LYS A 20 5.10 19.42 1.36
C LYS A 20 5.42 18.06 1.97
N GLY A 21 4.56 17.05 1.78
CA GLY A 21 4.74 15.72 2.35
C GLY A 21 3.97 15.53 3.65
N TYR A 22 4.68 15.11 4.70
CA TYR A 22 4.12 14.64 5.96
C TYR A 22 4.65 15.46 7.13
N ILE A 23 3.82 15.65 8.16
CA ILE A 23 4.26 16.23 9.44
C ILE A 23 3.44 15.63 10.57
N LEU A 24 4.12 15.26 11.66
CA LEU A 24 3.47 14.81 12.87
C LEU A 24 3.23 16.02 13.78
N THR A 25 2.02 16.14 14.31
CA THR A 25 1.63 17.25 15.19
C THR A 25 1.04 16.70 16.47
N GLY A 26 1.20 17.42 17.59
CA GLY A 26 0.76 16.96 18.90
C GLY A 26 1.78 16.07 19.62
N ALA A 27 1.46 15.67 20.85
CA ALA A 27 2.35 14.87 21.68
C ALA A 27 2.16 13.37 21.39
N VAL A 28 3.27 12.63 21.29
CA VAL A 28 3.24 11.16 21.29
C VAL A 28 3.77 10.68 22.63
N GLU A 29 2.87 10.58 23.60
CA GLU A 29 3.18 9.99 24.91
C GLU A 29 2.94 8.47 24.87
N ASP A 30 1.84 8.04 24.24
CA ASP A 30 1.44 6.65 24.08
C ASP A 30 0.91 6.34 22.67
N LEU A 31 1.02 5.09 22.25
CA LEU A 31 0.40 4.52 21.05
C LEU A 31 -0.64 3.47 21.44
N LYS A 32 -1.74 3.39 20.70
CA LYS A 32 -2.71 2.30 20.88
C LYS A 32 -2.07 0.99 20.42
N VAL A 33 -2.16 -0.02 21.28
CA VAL A 33 -1.74 -1.40 20.97
C VAL A 33 -2.87 -2.11 20.23
N SER A 34 -2.56 -2.75 19.12
CA SER A 34 -3.44 -3.59 18.30
C SER A 34 -2.96 -5.05 18.29
N GLU A 35 -3.75 -5.97 17.75
CA GLU A 35 -3.35 -7.39 17.63
C GLU A 35 -2.39 -7.65 16.45
N HIS A 36 -1.99 -6.62 15.69
CA HIS A 36 -1.23 -6.73 14.45
C HIS A 36 0.25 -6.32 14.59
N PHE A 37 1.01 -7.08 15.38
CA PHE A 37 2.43 -6.83 15.70
C PHE A 37 3.34 -6.46 14.50
N ALA A 38 3.19 -7.14 13.35
CA ALA A 38 4.05 -6.88 12.19
C ALA A 38 3.80 -5.52 11.51
N PHE A 39 2.60 -4.95 11.68
CA PHE A 39 2.25 -3.62 11.19
C PHE A 39 2.70 -2.53 12.17
N GLU A 40 2.62 -2.83 13.47
CA GLU A 40 3.06 -1.95 14.55
C GLU A 40 4.55 -1.66 14.52
N GLU A 41 5.39 -2.67 14.28
CA GLU A 41 6.84 -2.46 14.18
C GLU A 41 7.19 -1.46 13.08
N ARG A 42 6.52 -1.52 11.93
CA ARG A 42 6.79 -0.60 10.81
C ARG A 42 6.28 0.81 11.09
N ILE A 43 5.10 0.92 11.69
CA ILE A 43 4.54 2.20 12.13
C ILE A 43 5.46 2.85 13.15
N PHE A 44 5.98 2.09 14.10
CA PHE A 44 6.85 2.59 15.14
C PHE A 44 8.07 3.30 14.57
N PHE A 45 8.73 2.74 13.55
CA PHE A 45 9.88 3.39 12.91
C PHE A 45 9.51 4.71 12.21
N ILE A 46 8.35 4.75 11.53
CA ILE A 46 7.90 5.96 10.84
C ILE A 46 7.52 7.05 11.85
N VAL A 47 6.73 6.71 12.87
CA VAL A 47 6.30 7.66 13.91
C VAL A 47 7.50 8.14 14.72
N LYS A 48 8.42 7.25 15.09
CA LYS A 48 9.67 7.62 15.77
C LYS A 48 10.50 8.59 14.94
N PHE A 49 10.65 8.32 13.64
CA PHE A 49 11.38 9.24 12.77
C PHE A 49 10.71 10.62 12.70
N LEU A 50 9.38 10.65 12.56
CA LEU A 50 8.62 11.89 12.46
C LEU A 50 8.54 12.68 13.77
N LEU A 51 8.82 12.05 14.92
CA LEU A 51 8.91 12.75 16.21
C LEU A 51 10.12 13.69 16.29
N ASP A 52 11.20 13.36 15.58
CA ASP A 52 12.43 14.15 15.57
C ASP A 52 12.43 15.21 14.45
N VAL A 53 11.31 15.37 13.74
CA VAL A 53 11.16 16.23 12.57
C VAL A 53 10.33 17.46 12.94
N GLU A 54 10.93 18.65 12.81
CA GLU A 54 10.28 19.93 13.18
C GLU A 54 9.45 20.57 12.05
N ASP A 55 9.68 20.18 10.79
CA ASP A 55 9.00 20.74 9.60
C ASP A 55 8.53 19.63 8.64
N TRP A 56 7.84 19.98 7.57
CA TRP A 56 7.34 19.01 6.60
C TRP A 56 8.46 18.17 5.96
N ILE A 57 8.25 16.86 5.88
CA ILE A 57 9.19 15.91 5.27
C ILE A 57 8.56 15.14 4.12
N THR A 58 9.33 14.93 3.05
CA THR A 58 8.88 14.21 1.86
C THR A 58 8.89 12.69 2.06
N TYR A 59 8.23 11.96 1.16
CA TYR A 59 8.24 10.50 1.19
C TYR A 59 9.66 9.94 0.95
N GLU A 60 10.40 10.56 0.03
CA GLU A 60 11.75 10.17 -0.34
C GLU A 60 12.72 10.30 0.84
N GLU A 61 12.58 11.35 1.65
CA GLU A 61 13.37 11.55 2.86
C GLU A 61 13.02 10.53 3.95
N ILE A 62 11.73 10.18 4.10
CA ILE A 62 11.30 9.10 5.01
C ILE A 62 11.96 7.78 4.60
N VAL A 63 11.88 7.42 3.31
CA VAL A 63 12.49 6.18 2.77
C VAL A 63 14.00 6.16 2.98
N ALA A 64 14.68 7.29 2.81
CA ALA A 64 16.12 7.38 3.03
C ALA A 64 16.51 7.18 4.50
N ALA A 65 15.64 7.57 5.44
CA ALA A 65 15.90 7.51 6.87
C ALA A 65 15.54 6.16 7.51
N ILE A 66 14.53 5.44 6.99
CA ILE A 66 14.07 4.17 7.57
C ILE A 66 14.57 2.98 6.74
N GLN A 67 15.22 2.02 7.40
CA GLN A 67 15.67 0.78 6.75
C GLN A 67 14.54 -0.25 6.56
N THR A 68 13.36 0.03 7.10
CA THR A 68 12.24 -0.91 7.13
C THR A 68 11.48 -0.89 5.80
N PRO A 69 11.28 -2.06 5.15
CA PRO A 69 10.54 -2.15 3.89
C PRO A 69 9.13 -1.54 3.97
N LEU A 70 8.81 -0.61 3.06
CA LEU A 70 7.51 0.04 3.02
C LEU A 70 6.48 -0.73 2.18
N VAL A 71 5.20 -0.53 2.50
CA VAL A 71 4.05 -1.21 1.86
C VAL A 71 3.10 -0.17 1.29
N LEU A 72 2.75 -0.30 0.01
CA LEU A 72 1.69 0.50 -0.61
C LEU A 72 0.35 -0.23 -0.50
N HIS A 73 -0.56 0.36 0.26
CA HIS A 73 -1.97 -0.03 0.28
C HIS A 73 -2.74 0.68 -0.83
N GLY A 74 -3.66 -0.04 -1.49
CA GLY A 74 -4.48 0.54 -2.55
C GLY A 74 -3.74 0.79 -3.86
N GLY A 75 -2.81 -0.09 -4.26
CA GLY A 75 -2.11 0.03 -5.54
C GLY A 75 -3.03 -0.13 -6.76
N SER A 76 -4.22 -0.70 -6.57
CA SER A 76 -5.17 -0.88 -7.65
C SER A 76 -5.59 0.42 -8.32
N SER A 77 -5.68 0.38 -9.65
CA SER A 77 -5.99 1.54 -10.51
C SER A 77 -5.07 2.77 -10.36
N SER A 78 -3.88 2.63 -9.76
CA SER A 78 -2.94 3.74 -9.59
C SER A 78 -2.08 4.04 -10.84
N GLY A 79 -2.21 3.22 -11.88
CA GLY A 79 -1.48 3.32 -13.15
C GLY A 79 -0.10 2.68 -13.11
N ASP A 80 0.28 2.00 -14.20
CA ASP A 80 1.51 1.21 -14.28
C ASP A 80 2.77 2.02 -14.03
N GLU A 81 2.86 3.24 -14.57
CA GLU A 81 4.05 4.10 -14.38
C GLU A 81 4.24 4.51 -12.92
N ASN A 82 3.16 4.90 -12.25
CA ASN A 82 3.21 5.27 -10.83
C ASN A 82 3.59 4.05 -9.97
N LEU A 83 2.99 2.90 -10.25
CA LEU A 83 3.26 1.66 -9.54
C LEU A 83 4.70 1.18 -9.73
N LYS A 84 5.21 1.25 -10.96
CA LYS A 84 6.62 0.97 -11.25
C LYS A 84 7.53 1.93 -10.50
N ARG A 85 7.21 3.24 -10.51
CA ARG A 85 7.97 4.26 -9.78
C ARG A 85 8.00 3.97 -8.27
N CYS A 86 6.85 3.68 -7.66
CA CYS A 86 6.76 3.31 -6.25
C CYS A 86 7.66 2.13 -5.89
N GLY A 87 7.71 1.09 -6.74
CA GLY A 87 8.59 -0.07 -6.54
C GLY A 87 10.08 0.28 -6.59
N LEU A 88 10.47 1.23 -7.46
CA LEU A 88 11.85 1.71 -7.55
C LEU A 88 12.22 2.67 -6.40
N GLU A 89 11.25 3.40 -5.86
CA GLU A 89 11.40 4.40 -4.80
C GLU A 89 11.15 3.83 -3.39
N GLY A 90 11.40 2.53 -3.19
CA GLY A 90 11.46 1.92 -1.85
C GLY A 90 10.18 1.25 -1.33
N ILE A 91 9.07 1.24 -2.09
CA ILE A 91 7.94 0.37 -1.77
C ILE A 91 8.31 -1.08 -2.08
N SER A 92 8.39 -1.90 -1.03
CA SER A 92 8.81 -3.30 -1.12
C SER A 92 7.64 -4.29 -1.21
N LYS A 93 6.39 -3.84 -0.99
CA LYS A 93 5.17 -4.65 -1.14
C LYS A 93 4.02 -3.81 -1.64
N MET A 94 3.34 -4.27 -2.69
CA MET A 94 2.17 -3.60 -3.25
C MET A 94 0.94 -4.51 -3.18
N ASN A 95 -0.20 -3.96 -2.77
CA ASN A 95 -1.47 -4.67 -2.71
C ASN A 95 -2.32 -4.36 -3.96
N ILE A 96 -2.65 -5.38 -4.76
CA ILE A 96 -3.39 -5.29 -6.04
C ILE A 96 -4.69 -6.10 -6.05
N PHE A 97 -5.28 -6.34 -4.88
CA PHE A 97 -6.41 -7.27 -4.72
C PHE A 97 -7.59 -6.93 -5.64
N SER A 98 -7.99 -5.65 -5.71
CA SER A 98 -9.15 -5.24 -6.49
C SER A 98 -8.96 -5.49 -7.99
N ASP A 99 -7.76 -5.27 -8.53
CA ASP A 99 -7.50 -5.55 -9.95
C ASP A 99 -7.59 -7.05 -10.27
N LEU A 100 -7.18 -7.92 -9.36
CA LEU A 100 -7.30 -9.37 -9.54
C LEU A 100 -8.76 -9.80 -9.60
N ILE A 101 -9.61 -9.28 -8.72
CA ILE A 101 -11.05 -9.57 -8.72
C ILE A 101 -11.72 -8.99 -9.96
N ASN A 102 -11.39 -7.76 -10.33
CA ASN A 102 -11.93 -7.12 -11.52
C ASN A 102 -11.53 -7.86 -12.80
N ALA A 103 -10.27 -8.33 -12.90
CA ALA A 103 -9.82 -9.13 -14.03
C ALA A 103 -10.57 -10.46 -14.13
N ALA A 104 -10.81 -11.13 -13.00
CA ALA A 104 -11.63 -12.34 -12.97
C ALA A 104 -13.05 -12.07 -13.47
N GLN A 105 -13.69 -11.01 -12.97
CA GLN A 105 -15.04 -10.61 -13.36
C GLN A 105 -15.12 -10.24 -14.85
N GLU A 106 -14.14 -9.49 -15.37
CA GLU A 106 -14.07 -9.12 -16.78
C GLU A 106 -13.94 -10.36 -17.67
N GLY A 107 -13.07 -11.31 -17.30
CA GLY A 107 -12.93 -12.58 -18.01
C GLY A 107 -14.24 -13.37 -18.06
N ILE A 108 -14.94 -13.47 -16.94
CA ILE A 108 -16.26 -14.12 -16.86
C ILE A 108 -17.26 -13.43 -17.80
N SER A 109 -17.29 -12.10 -17.83
CA SER A 109 -18.27 -11.33 -18.61
C SER A 109 -18.12 -11.49 -20.13
N LYS A 110 -16.94 -11.92 -20.60
CA LYS A 110 -16.61 -12.09 -22.03
C LYS A 110 -16.96 -13.47 -22.58
N GLU A 111 -17.28 -14.43 -21.72
CA GLU A 111 -17.51 -15.81 -22.12
C GLU A 111 -18.91 -16.31 -21.72
N LYS A 112 -19.50 -17.16 -22.57
CA LYS A 112 -20.72 -17.88 -22.21
C LYS A 112 -20.35 -19.19 -21.54
N LEU A 113 -20.25 -19.17 -20.22
CA LEU A 113 -19.85 -20.31 -19.40
C LEU A 113 -21.04 -21.25 -19.17
N VAL A 114 -20.82 -22.55 -19.35
CA VAL A 114 -21.88 -23.57 -19.26
C VAL A 114 -21.79 -24.36 -17.95
N ASN A 115 -20.60 -24.43 -17.34
CA ASN A 115 -20.38 -25.20 -16.12
C ASN A 115 -19.30 -24.59 -15.19
N TYR A 116 -19.23 -25.13 -13.98
CA TYR A 116 -18.29 -24.68 -12.94
C TYR A 116 -16.81 -24.86 -13.32
N LEU A 117 -16.48 -25.89 -14.12
CA LEU A 117 -15.09 -26.14 -14.53
C LEU A 117 -14.60 -25.07 -15.51
N GLU A 118 -15.46 -24.64 -16.44
CA GLU A 118 -15.17 -23.52 -17.36
C GLU A 118 -15.00 -22.22 -16.58
N LEU A 119 -15.91 -21.93 -15.63
CA LEU A 119 -15.79 -20.77 -14.76
C LEU A 119 -14.43 -20.71 -14.04
N LYS A 120 -14.02 -21.82 -13.40
CA LYS A 120 -12.72 -21.90 -12.72
C LYS A 120 -11.54 -21.65 -13.65
N LYS A 121 -11.60 -22.17 -14.89
CA LYS A 121 -10.56 -21.96 -15.90
C LYS A 121 -10.46 -20.49 -16.28
N VAL A 122 -11.57 -19.84 -16.59
CA VAL A 122 -11.60 -18.43 -17.00
C VAL A 122 -11.13 -17.51 -15.88
N VAL A 123 -11.61 -17.72 -14.65
CA VAL A 123 -11.15 -16.96 -13.48
C VAL A 123 -9.64 -17.12 -13.29
N SER A 124 -9.15 -18.35 -13.25
CA SER A 124 -7.72 -18.62 -13.03
C SER A 124 -6.86 -18.02 -14.14
N HIS A 125 -7.29 -18.13 -15.39
CA HIS A 125 -6.58 -17.55 -16.53
C HIS A 125 -6.52 -16.03 -16.44
N SER A 126 -7.65 -15.39 -16.16
CA SER A 126 -7.76 -13.92 -16.11
C SER A 126 -6.93 -13.33 -14.97
N MET A 127 -7.04 -13.90 -13.76
CA MET A 127 -6.21 -13.50 -12.62
C MET A 127 -4.72 -13.74 -12.89
N LYS A 128 -4.35 -14.87 -13.52
CA LYS A 128 -2.96 -15.16 -13.87
C LYS A 128 -2.41 -14.16 -14.90
N SER A 129 -3.23 -13.76 -15.87
CA SER A 129 -2.84 -12.73 -16.84
C SER A 129 -2.59 -11.38 -16.15
N CYS A 130 -3.50 -10.97 -15.25
CA CYS A 130 -3.35 -9.78 -14.42
C CYS A 130 -2.08 -9.84 -13.54
N LEU A 131 -1.79 -10.97 -12.89
CA LEU A 131 -0.55 -11.14 -12.13
C LEU A 131 0.70 -11.02 -13.01
N ARG A 132 0.69 -11.61 -14.21
CA ARG A 132 1.82 -11.50 -15.16
C ARG A 132 2.04 -10.08 -15.64
N HIS A 133 0.98 -9.30 -15.81
CA HIS A 133 1.07 -7.88 -16.07
C HIS A 133 1.81 -7.17 -14.94
N TYR A 134 1.38 -7.37 -13.70
CA TYR A 134 2.02 -6.74 -12.54
C TYR A 134 3.46 -7.18 -12.30
N TYR A 135 3.83 -8.44 -12.56
CA TYR A 135 5.24 -8.86 -12.51
C TYR A 135 6.12 -8.04 -13.45
N LYS A 136 5.62 -7.72 -14.66
CA LYS A 136 6.35 -6.85 -15.60
C LYS A 136 6.41 -5.41 -15.11
N VAL A 137 5.31 -4.87 -14.59
CA VAL A 137 5.25 -3.50 -14.05
C VAL A 137 6.25 -3.34 -12.91
N PHE A 138 6.27 -4.30 -11.98
CA PHE A 138 7.14 -4.29 -10.81
C PHE A 138 8.56 -4.77 -11.10
N SER A 139 8.84 -5.28 -12.31
CA SER A 139 10.13 -5.86 -12.68
C SER A 139 10.55 -7.01 -11.74
N THR A 140 9.62 -7.94 -11.46
CA THR A 140 9.76 -9.10 -10.55
C THR A 140 9.31 -10.41 -11.21
#